data_AF-A0A1P8WAJ6-F1
#
_entry.id   AF-A0A1P8WAJ6-F1
#
_cell.length_a   1.000
_cell.length_b   1.000
_cell.length_c   1.000
_cell.angle_alpha   90.00
_cell.angle_beta   90.00
_cell.angle_gamma   90.00
#
_symmetry.space_group_name_H-M   'P 1'
#
loop_
_entity.id
_entity.type
_entity.pdbx_description
1 polymer ?
#
loop_
_entity_poly.entity_id
_entity_poly.type
_entity_poly.pdbx_seq_one_letter_code
_entity_poly.pdbx_strand_id
1 'polypeptide(L)'
;MHSWRVLLLPYLDQRQLYEQYDFSKPWDSPGNLQLAARRPRTYLLHGVDDDGGIATNYLAVVGEGTPWPAGRMMTHEMMEETAGRTIRVVENVGSGILWTEPRDLDFSTMPMTLKDYPADGISSWLQPPAVAMVDGSTVTLSMELTEDEVRNMLLIDSDQELPGGAQEIEDGRDRPIKE
;
A
#
# COMPACT_ATOMS: atom_id res chain seq x y z
N MET A 1 -3.00 -14.41 12.69
CA MET A 1 -3.21 -13.33 11.70
C MET A 1 -1.93 -13.20 10.91
N HIS A 2 -2.02 -13.10 9.59
CA HIS A 2 -0.87 -13.08 8.67
C HIS A 2 -1.00 -11.92 7.69
N SER A 3 0.13 -11.41 7.20
CA SER A 3 0.12 -10.30 6.26
C SER A 3 -0.52 -10.69 4.94
N TRP A 4 -1.36 -9.81 4.39
CA TRP A 4 -1.93 -9.96 3.06
C TRP A 4 -0.82 -10.05 1.99
N ARG A 5 0.33 -9.42 2.22
CA ARG A 5 1.50 -9.50 1.34
C ARG A 5 1.99 -10.94 1.24
N VAL A 6 2.16 -11.62 2.38
CA VAL A 6 2.51 -13.06 2.40
C VAL A 6 1.49 -13.90 1.62
N LEU A 7 0.19 -13.61 1.77
CA LEU A 7 -0.87 -14.34 1.06
C LEU A 7 -0.85 -14.15 -0.46
N LEU A 8 -0.28 -13.05 -0.96
CA LEU A 8 -0.15 -12.77 -2.39
C LEU A 8 1.04 -13.46 -3.06
N LEU A 9 2.03 -13.94 -2.30
CA LEU A 9 3.26 -14.54 -2.86
C LEU A 9 3.03 -15.57 -3.98
N PRO A 10 2.03 -16.48 -3.93
CA PRO A 10 1.78 -17.44 -5.01
C PRO A 10 1.40 -16.81 -6.36
N TYR A 11 0.92 -15.57 -6.34
CA TYR A 11 0.50 -14.79 -7.52
C TYR A 11 1.58 -13.81 -7.99
N LEU A 12 2.69 -13.68 -7.23
CA LEU A 12 3.82 -12.79 -7.51
C LEU A 12 5.09 -13.58 -7.88
N ASP A 13 4.92 -14.80 -8.40
CA ASP A 13 6.01 -15.74 -8.70
C ASP A 13 6.90 -16.10 -7.49
N GLN A 14 6.37 -15.96 -6.27
CA GLN A 14 7.08 -16.25 -5.01
C GLN A 14 6.55 -17.52 -4.30
N ARG A 15 6.05 -18.51 -5.07
CA ARG A 15 5.47 -19.75 -4.50
C ARG A 15 6.43 -20.50 -3.57
N GLN A 16 7.71 -20.57 -3.90
CA GLN A 16 8.71 -21.24 -3.06
C GLN A 16 8.90 -20.55 -1.70
N LEU A 17 8.75 -19.22 -1.64
CA LEU A 17 8.82 -18.48 -0.37
C LEU A 17 7.53 -18.67 0.44
N TYR A 18 6.38 -18.71 -0.23
CA TYR A 18 5.08 -19.00 0.39
C TYR A 18 5.06 -20.37 1.07
N GLU A 19 5.55 -21.42 0.41
CA GLU A 19 5.59 -22.79 0.93
C GLU A 19 6.49 -22.95 2.17
N GLN A 20 7.43 -22.03 2.38
CA GLN A 20 8.32 -22.02 3.54
C GLN A 20 7.70 -21.33 4.76
N TYR A 21 6.65 -20.54 4.57
CA TYR A 21 5.99 -19.80 5.64
C TYR A 21 5.02 -20.70 6.40
N ASP A 22 5.16 -20.77 7.73
CA ASP A 22 4.32 -21.61 8.58
C ASP A 22 3.07 -20.84 9.05
N PHE A 23 1.96 -21.08 8.36
CA PHE A 23 0.65 -20.50 8.68
C PHE A 23 0.02 -21.05 9.97
N SER A 24 0.57 -22.12 10.57
CA SER A 24 0.12 -22.61 11.89
C SER A 24 0.71 -21.82 13.06
N LYS A 25 1.70 -20.94 12.79
CA LYS A 25 2.42 -20.14 13.78
C LYS A 25 2.09 -18.66 13.66
N PRO A 26 2.28 -17.86 14.72
CA PRO A 26 2.25 -16.40 14.61
C PRO A 26 3.21 -15.89 13.54
N TRP A 27 2.88 -14.73 12.95
CA TRP A 27 3.70 -14.12 11.89
C TRP A 27 5.10 -13.74 12.38
N ASP A 28 5.21 -13.43 13.67
CA ASP A 28 6.42 -13.06 14.42
C ASP A 28 7.09 -14.26 15.11
N SER A 29 6.71 -15.49 14.74
CA SER A 29 7.42 -16.68 15.23
C SER A 29 8.88 -16.65 14.72
N PRO A 30 9.84 -17.23 15.48
CA PRO A 30 11.25 -17.22 15.07
C PRO A 30 11.51 -17.82 13.69
N GLY A 31 10.70 -18.78 13.24
CA GLY A 31 10.78 -19.34 11.89
C GLY A 31 10.29 -18.38 10.81
N ASN A 32 9.12 -17.75 11.01
CA ASN A 32 8.56 -16.80 10.04
C ASN A 32 9.37 -15.50 9.96
N LEU A 33 9.92 -15.01 11.07
CA LEU A 33 10.78 -13.82 11.08
C LEU A 33 12.07 -13.99 10.27
N GLN A 34 12.62 -15.21 10.20
CA GLN A 34 13.80 -15.47 9.35
C GLN A 34 13.48 -15.27 7.87
N LEU A 35 12.23 -15.46 7.45
CA LEU A 35 11.81 -15.22 6.07
C LEU A 35 11.71 -13.72 5.76
N ALA A 36 11.55 -12.84 6.76
CA ALA A 36 11.48 -11.39 6.53
C ALA A 36 12.73 -10.85 5.82
N ALA A 37 13.91 -11.44 6.08
CA ALA A 37 15.17 -11.14 5.41
C ALA A 37 15.17 -11.46 3.90
N ARG A 38 14.19 -12.23 3.41
CA ARG A 38 14.04 -12.61 2.00
C ARG A 38 12.93 -11.80 1.33
N ARG A 39 12.92 -10.48 1.57
CA ARG A 39 11.96 -9.54 1.01
C ARG A 39 11.92 -9.65 -0.52
N PRO A 40 10.76 -9.99 -1.12
CA PRO A 40 10.61 -9.94 -2.58
C PRO A 40 10.83 -8.53 -3.14
N ARG A 41 11.49 -8.44 -4.31
CA ARG A 41 11.70 -7.17 -5.03
C ARG A 41 10.39 -6.43 -5.33
N THR A 42 9.28 -7.14 -5.50
CA THR A 42 7.94 -6.57 -5.72
C THR A 42 7.43 -5.72 -4.55
N TYR A 43 8.00 -5.85 -3.34
CA TYR A 43 7.65 -4.99 -2.21
C TYR A 43 8.56 -3.77 -2.05
N LEU A 44 9.42 -3.52 -3.03
CA LEU A 44 10.27 -2.33 -3.11
C LEU A 44 9.79 -1.41 -4.23
N LEU A 45 9.95 -0.11 -4.02
CA LEU A 45 9.77 0.87 -5.10
C LEU A 45 10.72 0.56 -6.27
N HIS A 46 10.25 0.82 -7.48
CA HIS A 46 11.06 0.66 -8.68
C HIS A 46 12.26 1.61 -8.69
N GLY A 47 13.38 1.14 -9.25
CA GLY A 47 14.60 1.95 -9.38
C GLY A 47 15.33 2.26 -8.07
N VAL A 48 14.75 1.97 -6.90
CA VAL A 48 15.41 2.09 -5.60
C VAL A 48 16.27 0.86 -5.36
N ASP A 49 17.52 1.03 -4.96
CA ASP A 49 18.41 -0.07 -4.61
C ASP A 49 17.89 -0.83 -3.38
N ASP A 50 18.13 -2.15 -3.36
CA ASP A 50 17.81 -2.96 -2.19
C ASP A 50 18.82 -2.65 -1.08
N ASP A 51 18.34 -2.01 -0.01
CA ASP A 51 19.11 -1.67 1.19
C ASP A 51 19.42 -2.89 2.08
N GLY A 52 18.97 -4.09 1.70
CA GLY A 52 19.04 -5.30 2.53
C GLY A 52 18.07 -5.26 3.71
N GLY A 53 17.17 -4.28 3.74
CA GLY A 53 16.11 -4.15 4.72
C GLY A 53 14.99 -5.18 4.52
N ILE A 54 14.04 -5.14 5.46
CA ILE A 54 12.92 -6.09 5.52
C ILE A 54 11.55 -5.39 5.47
N ALA A 55 11.55 -4.07 5.37
CA ALA A 55 10.34 -3.26 5.29
C ALA A 55 9.73 -3.27 3.89
N THR A 56 8.41 -3.12 3.79
CA THR A 56 7.71 -2.94 2.50
C THR A 56 7.57 -1.46 2.16
N ASN A 57 7.50 -1.13 0.87
CA ASN A 57 7.09 0.20 0.42
C ASN A 57 5.60 0.29 0.04
N TYR A 58 4.87 -0.82 0.12
CA TYR A 58 3.45 -0.88 -0.23
C TYR A 58 2.61 -1.28 0.98
N LEU A 59 1.66 -0.41 1.33
CA LEU A 59 0.79 -0.54 2.49
C LEU A 59 -0.67 -0.34 2.10
N ALA A 60 -1.56 -1.05 2.79
CA ALA A 60 -2.97 -0.70 2.83
C ALA A 60 -3.20 0.48 3.77
N VAL A 61 -4.35 1.14 3.63
CA VAL A 61 -4.90 2.05 4.64
C VAL A 61 -6.11 1.37 5.26
N VAL A 62 -5.97 0.98 6.52
CA VAL A 62 -6.96 0.18 7.26
C VAL A 62 -7.78 1.08 8.17
N GLY A 63 -9.08 0.81 8.24
CA GLY A 63 -9.99 1.62 9.04
C GLY A 63 -11.45 1.45 8.62
N GLU A 64 -12.35 1.96 9.45
CA GLU A 64 -13.75 2.08 9.05
C GLU A 64 -13.87 3.02 7.85
N GLY A 65 -14.72 2.66 6.88
CA GLY A 65 -14.91 3.43 5.66
C GLY A 65 -13.83 3.23 4.58
N THR A 66 -12.73 2.51 4.83
CA THR A 66 -11.73 2.22 3.78
C THR A 66 -12.03 0.91 3.06
N PRO A 67 -11.33 0.59 1.94
CA PRO A 67 -11.40 -0.73 1.30
C PRO A 67 -10.94 -1.90 2.20
N TRP A 68 -10.36 -1.60 3.37
CA TRP A 68 -9.83 -2.57 4.33
C TRP A 68 -10.51 -2.45 5.69
N PRO A 69 -11.84 -2.68 5.78
CA PRO A 69 -12.56 -2.56 7.03
C PRO A 69 -12.20 -3.71 7.98
N ALA A 70 -12.10 -3.41 9.27
CA ALA A 70 -11.89 -4.44 10.28
C ALA A 70 -13.07 -5.43 10.30
N GLY A 71 -12.79 -6.72 10.13
CA GLY A 71 -13.79 -7.79 10.28
C GLY A 71 -14.82 -7.92 9.16
N ARG A 72 -14.68 -7.17 8.05
CA ARG A 72 -15.56 -7.24 6.87
C ARG A 72 -14.74 -7.45 5.59
N MET A 73 -15.27 -8.23 4.67
CA MET A 73 -14.72 -8.33 3.31
C MET A 73 -15.35 -7.25 2.42
N MET A 74 -14.56 -6.70 1.50
CA MET A 74 -15.07 -5.86 0.43
C MET A 74 -15.88 -6.74 -0.55
N THR A 75 -17.12 -6.35 -0.83
CA THR A 75 -17.96 -7.08 -1.80
C THR A 75 -17.63 -6.64 -3.23
N HIS A 76 -18.03 -7.45 -4.21
CA HIS A 76 -17.85 -7.07 -5.62
C HIS A 76 -18.60 -5.79 -5.96
N GLU A 77 -19.83 -5.64 -5.46
CA GLU A 77 -20.66 -4.43 -5.59
C GLU A 77 -19.95 -3.19 -5.06
N MET A 78 -19.37 -3.26 -3.85
CA MET A 78 -18.59 -2.14 -3.29
C MET A 78 -17.36 -1.81 -4.14
N MET A 79 -16.72 -2.81 -4.75
CA MET A 79 -15.59 -2.57 -5.65
C MET A 79 -16.05 -1.85 -6.93
N GLU A 80 -17.19 -2.22 -7.49
CA GLU A 80 -17.76 -1.58 -8.68
C GLU A 80 -18.20 -0.14 -8.40
N GLU A 81 -18.84 0.09 -7.24
CA GLU A 81 -19.29 1.43 -6.85
C GLU A 81 -18.11 2.39 -6.64
N THR A 82 -16.98 1.91 -6.13
CA THR A 82 -15.80 2.72 -5.75
C THR A 82 -14.66 2.68 -6.76
N ALA A 83 -14.82 1.92 -7.84
CA ALA A 83 -13.87 1.80 -8.93
C ALA A 83 -13.44 3.18 -9.44
N GLY A 84 -12.15 3.36 -9.67
CA GLY A 84 -11.56 4.59 -10.19
C GLY A 84 -11.54 5.78 -9.24
N ARG A 85 -12.09 5.67 -8.01
CA ARG A 85 -12.19 6.82 -7.07
C ARG A 85 -11.53 6.55 -5.73
N THR A 86 -11.52 5.30 -5.29
CA THR A 86 -10.96 4.92 -3.99
C THR A 86 -9.61 4.22 -4.11
N ILE A 87 -8.65 4.68 -3.31
CA ILE A 87 -7.30 4.14 -3.14
C ILE A 87 -7.36 2.83 -2.35
N ARG A 88 -6.63 1.83 -2.82
CA ARG A 88 -6.52 0.51 -2.16
C ARG A 88 -5.14 0.28 -1.55
N VAL A 89 -4.06 0.64 -2.24
CA VAL A 89 -2.68 0.46 -1.76
C VAL A 89 -1.90 1.74 -2.03
N VAL A 90 -1.08 2.15 -1.06
CA VAL A 90 -0.26 3.36 -1.11
C VAL A 90 1.21 3.03 -1.07
N GLU A 91 2.00 3.93 -1.64
CA GLU A 91 3.45 3.97 -1.43
C GLU A 91 3.79 4.57 -0.06
N ASN A 92 4.84 4.03 0.57
CA ASN A 92 5.39 4.55 1.81
C ASN A 92 6.92 4.38 1.89
N VAL A 93 7.61 5.40 2.38
CA VAL A 93 9.06 5.40 2.63
C VAL A 93 9.38 5.87 4.05
N GLY A 94 8.94 5.12 5.06
CA GLY A 94 9.38 5.42 6.44
C GLY A 94 8.73 4.63 7.57
N SER A 95 7.67 3.86 7.30
CA SER A 95 6.89 3.19 8.35
C SER A 95 7.68 2.12 9.10
N GLY A 96 8.70 1.55 8.46
CA GLY A 96 9.47 0.42 8.99
C GLY A 96 8.65 -0.87 9.11
N ILE A 97 7.43 -0.91 8.56
CA ILE A 97 6.56 -2.09 8.62
C ILE A 97 7.17 -3.21 7.78
N LEU A 98 7.36 -4.37 8.41
CA LEU A 98 7.92 -5.54 7.73
C LEU A 98 6.94 -6.04 6.65
N TRP A 99 7.46 -6.54 5.54
CA TRP A 99 6.58 -7.10 4.51
C TRP A 99 5.78 -8.32 5.03
N THR A 100 6.31 -9.08 5.99
CA THR A 100 5.63 -10.20 6.66
C THR A 100 4.68 -9.79 7.80
N GLU A 101 4.74 -8.55 8.26
CA GLU A 101 3.97 -8.05 9.40
C GLU A 101 2.52 -7.73 8.97
N PRO A 102 1.50 -8.25 9.67
CA PRO A 102 0.09 -7.97 9.40
C PRO A 102 -0.33 -6.61 10.00
N ARG A 103 0.46 -5.58 9.74
CA ARG A 103 0.19 -4.18 10.10
C ARG A 103 0.27 -3.33 8.84
N ASP A 104 -0.51 -2.26 8.83
CA ASP A 104 -0.66 -1.31 7.74
C ASP A 104 -0.94 0.09 8.34
N LEU A 105 -1.20 1.11 7.51
CA LEU A 105 -1.46 2.48 7.98
C LEU A 105 -2.88 2.58 8.55
N ASP A 106 -3.03 3.16 9.74
CA ASP A 106 -4.32 3.39 10.37
C ASP A 106 -4.94 4.71 9.88
N PHE A 107 -6.09 4.62 9.19
CA PHE A 107 -6.81 5.77 8.64
C PHE A 107 -7.11 6.86 9.69
N SER A 108 -7.35 6.46 10.94
CA SER A 108 -7.74 7.38 12.02
C SER A 108 -6.57 8.21 12.55
N THR A 109 -5.33 7.75 12.36
CA THR A 109 -4.12 8.40 12.90
C THR A 109 -3.11 8.83 11.85
N MET A 110 -3.14 8.28 10.64
CA MET A 110 -2.18 8.65 9.60
C MET A 110 -2.33 10.12 9.19
N PRO A 111 -1.22 10.82 8.90
CA PRO A 111 -1.28 12.14 8.29
C PRO A 111 -1.84 12.05 6.87
N MET A 112 -2.71 12.99 6.51
CA MET A 112 -3.30 13.12 5.17
C MET A 112 -2.49 14.03 4.25
N THR A 113 -1.43 14.64 4.75
CA THR A 113 -0.51 15.46 3.95
C THR A 113 0.43 14.58 3.13
N LEU A 114 0.71 14.99 1.90
CA LEU A 114 1.77 14.43 1.07
C LEU A 114 3.11 15.16 1.29
N LYS A 115 3.07 16.34 1.91
CA LYS A 115 4.22 17.20 2.17
C LYS A 115 5.09 16.60 3.26
N ASP A 116 6.39 16.90 3.21
CA ASP A 116 7.39 16.46 4.19
C ASP A 116 7.57 14.95 4.36
N TYR A 117 6.97 14.14 3.47
CA TYR A 117 7.21 12.69 3.37
C TYR A 117 6.93 11.96 4.69
N PRO A 118 5.67 11.93 5.16
CA PRO A 118 5.35 11.32 6.43
C PRO A 118 5.73 9.83 6.44
N ALA A 119 6.42 9.42 7.52
CA ALA A 119 6.83 8.05 7.71
C ALA A 119 5.62 7.10 7.90
N ASP A 120 4.54 7.60 8.46
CA ASP A 120 3.29 6.90 8.76
C ASP A 120 2.13 7.33 7.84
N GLY A 121 2.43 7.95 6.69
CA GLY A 121 1.45 8.36 5.68
C GLY A 121 1.82 7.93 4.27
N ILE A 122 1.21 8.58 3.28
CA ILE A 122 1.55 8.37 1.86
C ILE A 122 2.87 9.09 1.57
N SER A 123 3.88 8.36 1.14
CA SER A 123 5.20 8.91 0.82
C SER A 123 5.94 8.03 -0.17
N SER A 124 6.78 8.62 -1.03
CA SER A 124 7.50 7.86 -2.06
C SER A 124 8.85 8.49 -2.38
N TRP A 125 9.81 7.64 -2.74
CA TRP A 125 11.05 8.08 -3.39
C TRP A 125 10.82 8.43 -4.86
N LEU A 126 9.71 7.99 -5.47
CA LEU A 126 9.28 8.41 -6.80
C LEU A 126 8.42 9.68 -6.70
N GLN A 127 8.48 10.55 -7.72
CA GLN A 127 7.76 11.82 -7.73
C GLN A 127 6.89 11.98 -8.98
N PRO A 128 5.58 12.27 -8.86
CA PRO A 128 4.80 12.32 -7.60
C PRO A 128 4.63 10.91 -6.99
N PRO A 129 4.24 10.77 -5.71
CA PRO A 129 3.81 9.48 -5.16
C PRO A 129 2.67 8.87 -5.99
N ALA A 130 2.58 7.54 -6.02
CA ALA A 130 1.50 6.85 -6.70
C ALA A 130 0.79 5.88 -5.77
N VAL A 131 -0.42 5.53 -6.18
CA VAL A 131 -1.34 4.68 -5.46
C VAL A 131 -2.01 3.72 -6.44
N ALA A 132 -2.35 2.53 -5.96
CA ALA A 132 -3.20 1.60 -6.69
C ALA A 132 -4.63 1.78 -6.23
N MET A 133 -5.54 1.97 -7.18
CA MET A 133 -6.97 2.14 -6.95
C MET A 133 -7.66 0.79 -6.77
N VAL A 134 -8.91 0.80 -6.31
CA VAL A 134 -9.72 -0.42 -6.11
C VAL A 134 -9.90 -1.24 -7.39
N ASP A 135 -10.00 -0.57 -8.54
CA ASP A 135 -10.14 -1.19 -9.87
C ASP A 135 -8.82 -1.67 -10.49
N GLY A 136 -7.70 -1.44 -9.80
CA GLY A 136 -6.36 -1.81 -10.26
C GLY A 136 -5.66 -0.76 -11.13
N SER A 137 -6.30 0.36 -11.44
CA SER A 137 -5.62 1.51 -12.07
C SER A 137 -4.56 2.09 -11.14
N THR A 138 -3.56 2.74 -11.72
CA THR A 138 -2.49 3.41 -10.97
C THR A 138 -2.61 4.91 -11.15
N VAL A 139 -2.57 5.65 -10.04
CA VAL A 139 -2.79 7.10 -10.03
C VAL A 139 -1.64 7.78 -9.29
N THR A 140 -1.11 8.87 -9.86
CA THR A 140 -0.19 9.78 -9.17
C THR A 140 -0.93 10.83 -8.39
N LEU A 141 -0.33 11.27 -7.27
CA LEU A 141 -0.88 12.28 -6.39
C LEU A 141 0.01 13.52 -6.38
N SER A 142 -0.50 14.64 -6.88
CA SER A 142 0.16 15.95 -6.78
C SER A 142 0.43 16.30 -5.33
N MET A 143 1.63 16.80 -5.05
CA MET A 143 2.05 17.25 -3.71
C MET A 143 1.25 18.47 -3.22
N GLU A 144 0.41 19.07 -4.08
CA GLU A 144 -0.49 20.17 -3.74
C GLU A 144 -1.93 19.74 -3.43
N LEU A 145 -2.23 18.43 -3.49
CA LEU A 145 -3.52 17.94 -2.99
C LEU A 145 -3.70 18.31 -1.51
N THR A 146 -4.90 18.76 -1.19
CA THR A 146 -5.31 19.06 0.18
C THR A 146 -5.48 17.77 0.98
N GLU A 147 -5.38 17.88 2.30
CA GLU A 147 -5.60 16.75 3.21
C GLU A 147 -7.02 16.16 3.06
N ASP A 148 -8.02 17.00 2.77
CA ASP A 148 -9.40 16.56 2.55
C ASP A 148 -9.55 15.81 1.22
N GLU A 149 -8.89 16.25 0.16
CA GLU A 149 -8.85 15.52 -1.12
C GLU A 149 -8.21 14.14 -0.95
N VAL A 150 -7.07 14.05 -0.26
CA VAL A 150 -6.41 12.77 0.04
C VAL A 150 -7.30 11.87 0.90
N ARG A 151 -7.92 12.43 1.94
CA ARG A 151 -8.84 11.70 2.82
C ARG A 151 -10.02 11.11 2.05
N ASN A 152 -10.64 11.90 1.17
CA ASN A 152 -11.81 11.46 0.39
C ASN A 152 -11.46 10.31 -0.56
N MET A 153 -10.26 10.33 -1.16
CA MET A 153 -9.79 9.23 -2.00
C MET A 153 -9.55 7.93 -1.23
N LEU A 154 -9.48 7.93 0.11
CA LEU A 154 -9.29 6.72 0.93
C LEU A 154 -10.60 6.08 1.40
N LEU A 155 -11.73 6.74 1.16
CA LEU A 155 -13.05 6.33 1.64
C LEU A 155 -13.90 5.67 0.54
N ILE A 156 -14.63 4.62 0.90
CA ILE A 156 -15.50 3.86 -0.01
C ILE A 156 -16.86 4.55 -0.23
N ASP A 157 -17.30 5.40 0.69
CA ASP A 157 -18.58 6.10 0.63
C ASP A 157 -18.44 7.54 0.13
N SER A 158 -17.22 7.97 -0.20
CA SER A 158 -17.00 9.26 -0.86
C SER A 158 -17.68 9.24 -2.22
N ASP A 159 -18.47 10.27 -2.51
CA ASP A 159 -19.09 10.53 -3.81
C ASP A 159 -18.29 11.53 -4.66
N GLN A 160 -17.12 11.95 -4.16
CA GLN A 160 -16.27 12.92 -4.82
C GLN A 160 -15.59 12.31 -6.05
N GLU A 161 -15.49 13.10 -7.12
CA GLU A 161 -14.63 12.77 -8.25
C GLU A 161 -13.16 12.89 -7.86
N LEU A 162 -12.29 12.29 -8.67
CA LEU A 162 -10.86 12.44 -8.48
C LEU A 162 -10.47 13.94 -8.57
N PRO A 163 -9.71 14.46 -7.60
CA PRO A 163 -9.25 15.83 -7.65
C PRO A 163 -8.33 16.05 -8.85
N GLY A 164 -8.22 17.27 -9.37
CA GLY A 164 -7.39 17.56 -10.55
C GLY A 164 -5.90 17.27 -10.38
N GLY A 165 -5.43 17.11 -9.14
CA GLY A 165 -4.07 16.67 -8.80
C GLY A 165 -3.87 15.15 -8.79
N ALA A 166 -4.91 14.35 -9.04
CA ALA A 166 -4.84 12.90 -9.19
C ALA A 166 -4.83 12.55 -10.69
N GLN A 167 -3.78 11.89 -11.17
CA GLN A 167 -3.63 11.56 -12.59
C GLN A 167 -3.31 10.08 -12.79
N GLU A 168 -4.14 9.40 -13.57
CA GLU A 168 -3.91 8.01 -13.97
C GLU A 168 -2.64 7.90 -14.83
N ILE A 169 -1.87 6.84 -14.60
CA ILE A 169 -0.66 6.51 -15.34
C ILE A 169 -0.66 5.04 -15.75
N GLU A 170 -0.13 4.75 -16.94
CA GLU A 170 -0.08 3.39 -17.49
C GLU A 170 0.87 2.49 -16.69
N ASP A 171 2.01 3.04 -16.27
CA ASP A 171 3.01 2.32 -15.49
C ASP A 171 3.43 3.14 -14.27
N GLY A 172 3.07 2.63 -13.09
CA GLY A 172 3.51 3.18 -11.80
C GLY A 172 5.02 3.36 -11.67
N ARG A 173 5.84 2.73 -12.50
CA ARG A 173 7.30 2.77 -12.40
C ARG A 173 7.94 3.88 -13.23
N ASP A 174 7.21 4.44 -14.20
CA ASP A 174 7.73 5.45 -15.12
C ASP A 174 7.64 6.86 -14.51
N ARG A 175 8.37 7.05 -13.41
CA ARG A 175 8.43 8.30 -12.64
C ARG A 175 9.87 8.60 -12.20
N PRO A 176 10.27 9.88 -12.12
CA PRO A 176 11.59 10.24 -11.62
C PRO A 176 11.74 9.85 -10.14
N ILE A 177 12.94 9.38 -9.78
CA ILE A 177 13.35 9.21 -8.39
C ILE A 177 13.78 10.58 -7.85
N LYS A 178 13.35 10.90 -6.64
CA LYS A 178 13.77 12.10 -5.90
C LYS A 178 15.28 12.03 -5.63
N GLU A 179 16.00 13.08 -6.05
CA GLU A 179 17.42 13.29 -5.71
C GLU A 179 17.65 13.52 -4.21
#